data_AF-A0A0B7KEL6-F1
#
_entry.id   AF-A0A0B7KEL6-F1
#
_cell.length_a   1.000
_cell.length_b   1.000
_cell.length_c   1.000
_cell.angle_alpha   90.00
_cell.angle_beta   90.00
_cell.angle_gamma   90.00
#
_symmetry.space_group_name_H-M   'P 1'
#
loop_
_entity.id
_entity.type
_entity.pdbx_description
1 polymer ?
#
loop_
_entity_poly.entity_id
_entity_poly.type
_entity_poly.pdbx_seq_one_letter_code
_entity_poly.pdbx_strand_id
1 'polypeptide(L)'
;MDVSRYAAPQEAYDILSDYQITKFFNEHGLARNEIDDFAANLLGSPVSATLVQGATSYTVSSDEAAQVVQFRHSQLPMNLIELARQLYGDFVPVCKSRGMFGSVHVYVANLVPGPAYCRVRRQLFSPAPQIEPRLQQTVQDFARFFASAWINRHAHTLKPPPGLLNEYSEMLDKVSLDLPPQLQERLDEVRQGLPGLFRPGYPMVLQHDDLLPVKTGFSYTNKNETTSSLAAAYDLYALLTLFFTEFPEYSTQDFHIAGESYAGHYVPSIGHKIVSEPDKIINLKSILVGNSLTDALTHYAYFRPMGCGEGGYDAVLSEQACQAIESNLPQYQESIQKCYDGDSSAVCRSAFSLCNGLFITPYSSTGADLYDVWPNQPELDSGINEWLNKPEVIEALGVEVDGFEQCDDTVYLEFHWSGDWMQTMHRLIPDILARIPVLIYAGDVDYICNWLRNRAWYKALDWPVQALYVGDEHYGNLTVADNFAFIQIFQAGHYVPTHQPVGSLDMLNRWVGGEWTS
;
A
#
# COMPACT_ATOMS: atom_id res chain seq x y z
N MET A 1 -31.17 6.18 -8.74
CA MET A 1 -30.35 6.80 -9.81
C MET A 1 -30.55 5.97 -11.07
N ASP A 2 -30.73 6.57 -12.24
CA ASP A 2 -30.74 5.80 -13.49
C ASP A 2 -29.33 5.29 -13.81
N VAL A 3 -29.21 3.98 -13.99
CA VAL A 3 -27.96 3.27 -14.27
C VAL A 3 -27.79 2.90 -15.74
N SER A 4 -28.86 2.95 -16.55
CA SER A 4 -28.85 2.55 -17.97
C SER A 4 -27.81 3.33 -18.78
N ARG A 5 -27.70 4.64 -18.53
CA ARG A 5 -26.71 5.57 -19.09
C ARG A 5 -25.24 5.19 -18.87
N TYR A 6 -24.93 4.27 -17.93
CA TYR A 6 -23.58 3.74 -17.69
C TYR A 6 -23.32 2.37 -18.32
N ALA A 7 -24.35 1.63 -18.77
CA ALA A 7 -24.16 0.39 -19.53
C ALA A 7 -23.34 0.65 -20.80
N ALA A 8 -22.65 -0.35 -21.33
CA ALA A 8 -22.04 -0.20 -22.65
C ALA A 8 -23.14 -0.25 -23.74
N PRO A 9 -22.96 0.40 -24.90
CA PRO A 9 -23.82 0.16 -26.05
C PRO A 9 -23.64 -1.30 -26.52
N GLN A 10 -24.64 -1.87 -27.18
CA GLN A 10 -24.68 -3.31 -27.48
C GLN A 10 -23.46 -3.76 -28.30
N GLU A 11 -23.08 -2.94 -29.29
CA GLU A 11 -21.96 -3.18 -30.20
C GLU A 11 -20.61 -3.32 -29.45
N ALA A 12 -20.48 -2.75 -28.26
CA ALA A 12 -19.29 -2.88 -27.42
C ALA A 12 -19.24 -4.18 -26.60
N TYR A 13 -20.41 -4.81 -26.34
CA TYR A 13 -20.46 -6.17 -25.79
C TYR A 13 -20.19 -7.20 -26.89
N ASP A 14 -20.78 -7.01 -28.08
CA ASP A 14 -20.64 -7.93 -29.22
C ASP A 14 -19.16 -8.13 -29.61
N ILE A 15 -18.39 -7.04 -29.78
CA ILE A 15 -16.95 -7.09 -30.13
C ILE A 15 -16.13 -7.83 -29.06
N LEU A 16 -16.43 -7.62 -27.78
CA LEU A 16 -15.71 -8.27 -26.68
C LEU A 16 -16.05 -9.77 -26.60
N SER A 17 -17.32 -10.11 -26.76
CA SER A 17 -17.80 -11.49 -26.76
C SER A 17 -17.26 -12.28 -27.96
N ASP A 18 -17.24 -11.71 -29.17
CA ASP A 18 -16.64 -12.36 -30.35
C ASP A 18 -15.13 -12.62 -30.17
N TYR A 19 -14.39 -11.69 -29.56
CA TYR A 19 -12.99 -11.91 -29.19
C TYR A 19 -12.84 -13.03 -28.16
N GLN A 20 -13.65 -13.04 -27.09
CA GLN A 20 -13.60 -14.04 -26.03
C GLN A 20 -14.00 -15.44 -26.54
N ILE A 21 -15.01 -15.53 -27.41
CA ILE A 21 -15.43 -16.77 -28.10
C ILE A 21 -14.29 -17.30 -28.97
N THR A 22 -13.72 -16.45 -29.83
CA THR A 22 -12.63 -16.80 -30.73
C THR A 22 -11.41 -17.28 -29.94
N LYS A 23 -11.05 -16.57 -28.88
CA LYS A 23 -9.96 -16.94 -27.96
C LYS A 23 -10.21 -18.32 -27.33
N PHE A 24 -11.36 -18.53 -26.70
CA PHE A 24 -11.70 -19.77 -26.01
C PHE A 24 -11.62 -21.00 -26.92
N PHE A 25 -12.16 -20.92 -28.14
CA PHE A 25 -12.11 -22.04 -29.09
C PHE A 25 -10.69 -22.30 -29.62
N ASN A 26 -9.90 -21.25 -29.85
CA ASN A 26 -8.49 -21.38 -30.22
C ASN A 26 -7.63 -22.01 -29.11
N GLU A 27 -7.86 -21.65 -27.84
CA GLU A 27 -7.12 -22.17 -26.70
C GLU A 27 -7.46 -23.63 -26.38
N HIS A 28 -8.74 -24.02 -26.50
CA HIS A 28 -9.19 -25.36 -26.14
C HIS A 28 -9.23 -26.37 -27.30
N GLY A 29 -9.11 -25.91 -28.55
CA GLY A 29 -9.10 -26.77 -29.74
C GLY A 29 -10.44 -27.46 -30.05
N LEU A 30 -11.55 -26.90 -29.55
CA LEU A 30 -12.89 -27.48 -29.64
C LEU A 30 -13.66 -26.92 -30.84
N ALA A 31 -14.53 -27.72 -31.45
CA ALA A 31 -15.43 -27.25 -32.50
C ALA A 31 -16.71 -26.63 -31.88
N ARG A 32 -17.05 -25.41 -32.31
CA ARG A 32 -18.18 -24.65 -31.75
C ARG A 32 -19.52 -25.36 -31.91
N ASN A 33 -19.77 -26.00 -33.06
CA ASN A 33 -21.00 -26.77 -33.27
C ASN A 33 -21.12 -27.94 -32.28
N GLU A 34 -20.04 -28.65 -31.97
CA GLU A 34 -20.09 -29.82 -31.07
C GLU A 34 -20.40 -29.41 -29.62
N ILE A 35 -19.90 -28.25 -29.17
CA ILE A 35 -20.15 -27.73 -27.81
C ILE A 35 -21.55 -27.10 -27.70
N ASP A 36 -22.02 -26.43 -28.76
CA ASP A 36 -23.38 -25.88 -28.86
C ASP A 36 -24.42 -27.03 -28.92
N ASP A 37 -24.18 -28.08 -29.72
CA ASP A 37 -25.00 -29.30 -29.76
C ASP A 37 -25.05 -29.99 -28.39
N PHE A 38 -23.91 -30.09 -27.69
CA PHE A 38 -23.85 -30.69 -26.36
C PHE A 38 -24.63 -29.87 -25.31
N ALA A 39 -24.55 -28.54 -25.36
CA ALA A 39 -25.37 -27.67 -24.52
C ALA A 39 -26.87 -27.76 -24.85
N ALA A 40 -27.23 -27.85 -26.13
CA ALA A 40 -28.63 -28.04 -26.55
C ALA A 40 -29.20 -29.37 -26.03
N ASN A 41 -28.40 -30.44 -26.04
CA ASN A 41 -28.78 -31.72 -25.41
C ASN A 41 -28.90 -31.63 -23.88
N LEU A 42 -28.14 -30.75 -23.20
CA LEU A 42 -28.25 -30.52 -21.76
C LEU A 42 -29.47 -29.67 -21.35
N LEU A 43 -29.91 -28.73 -22.21
CA LEU A 43 -31.09 -27.87 -21.97
C LEU A 43 -32.37 -28.36 -22.68
N GLY A 44 -32.28 -29.42 -23.49
CA GLY A 44 -33.41 -29.99 -24.25
C GLY A 44 -33.99 -29.07 -25.33
N SER A 45 -33.26 -28.01 -25.71
CA SER A 45 -33.70 -26.91 -26.57
C SER A 45 -32.50 -26.27 -27.27
N PRO A 46 -32.65 -25.60 -28.43
CA PRO A 46 -31.54 -24.93 -29.13
C PRO A 46 -30.89 -23.85 -28.27
N VAL A 47 -29.58 -23.63 -28.44
CA VAL A 47 -28.81 -22.64 -27.68
C VAL A 47 -28.17 -21.57 -28.55
N SER A 48 -27.89 -20.42 -27.95
CA SER A 48 -27.12 -19.31 -28.51
C SER A 48 -26.08 -18.83 -27.49
N ALA A 49 -25.00 -18.20 -27.96
CA ALA A 49 -24.01 -17.59 -27.06
C ALA A 49 -24.59 -16.37 -26.35
N THR A 50 -24.36 -16.26 -25.04
CA THR A 50 -24.80 -15.10 -24.26
C THR A 50 -24.09 -13.82 -24.71
N LEU A 51 -24.81 -12.69 -24.71
CA LEU A 51 -24.29 -11.37 -25.11
C LEU A 51 -23.01 -10.94 -24.37
N VAL A 52 -22.81 -11.44 -23.16
CA VAL A 52 -21.58 -11.29 -22.37
C VAL A 52 -20.97 -12.66 -22.17
N GLN A 53 -19.67 -12.77 -22.41
CA GLN A 53 -18.88 -13.99 -22.24
C GLN A 53 -17.91 -13.87 -21.05
N GLY A 54 -17.38 -15.00 -20.58
CA GLY A 54 -16.37 -15.01 -19.53
C GLY A 54 -14.96 -15.03 -20.12
N ALA A 55 -14.02 -14.32 -19.51
CA ALA A 55 -12.64 -14.20 -20.01
C ALA A 55 -11.88 -15.54 -20.16
N THR A 56 -12.36 -16.60 -19.51
CA THR A 56 -11.86 -17.99 -19.58
C THR A 56 -13.01 -19.02 -19.71
N SER A 57 -14.18 -18.60 -20.22
CA SER A 57 -15.35 -19.48 -20.32
C SER A 57 -16.38 -19.08 -21.37
N TYR A 58 -16.63 -19.97 -22.33
CA TYR A 58 -17.75 -19.88 -23.25
C TYR A 58 -19.08 -20.17 -22.52
N THR A 59 -20.08 -19.32 -22.73
CA THR A 59 -21.39 -19.40 -22.06
C THR A 59 -22.51 -19.31 -23.08
N VAL A 60 -23.48 -20.21 -22.97
CA VAL A 60 -24.65 -20.30 -23.86
C VAL A 60 -25.95 -20.37 -23.06
N SER A 61 -27.03 -19.90 -23.66
CA SER A 61 -28.40 -19.90 -23.12
C SER A 61 -29.37 -20.46 -24.15
N SER A 62 -30.52 -20.94 -23.69
CA SER A 62 -31.69 -21.21 -24.54
C SER A 62 -32.78 -20.20 -24.17
N ASP A 63 -33.50 -19.67 -25.16
CA ASP A 63 -34.66 -18.79 -24.91
C ASP A 63 -35.86 -19.56 -24.30
N GLU A 64 -35.84 -20.90 -24.39
CA GLU A 64 -36.87 -21.80 -23.85
C GLU A 64 -36.55 -22.30 -22.43
N ALA A 65 -35.30 -22.19 -21.98
CA ALA A 65 -34.85 -22.66 -20.67
C ALA A 65 -34.21 -21.54 -19.84
N ALA A 66 -34.71 -21.30 -18.62
CA ALA A 66 -34.20 -20.27 -17.70
C ALA A 66 -32.85 -20.63 -17.04
N GLN A 67 -31.91 -21.14 -17.84
CA GLN A 67 -30.61 -21.67 -17.44
C GLN A 67 -29.55 -21.33 -18.49
N VAL A 68 -28.30 -21.22 -18.04
CA VAL A 68 -27.11 -21.15 -18.91
C VAL A 68 -26.32 -22.45 -18.80
N VAL A 69 -25.65 -22.85 -19.89
CA VAL A 69 -24.53 -23.80 -19.86
C VAL A 69 -23.25 -22.99 -19.97
N GLN A 70 -22.33 -23.18 -19.03
CA GLN A 70 -21.02 -22.55 -19.06
C GLN A 70 -19.92 -23.61 -19.14
N PHE A 71 -19.06 -23.44 -20.14
CA PHE A 71 -17.88 -24.25 -20.41
C PHE A 71 -16.65 -23.48 -19.97
N ARG A 72 -15.90 -23.99 -18.99
CA ARG A 72 -14.83 -23.26 -18.31
C ARG A 72 -13.48 -23.94 -18.47
N HIS A 73 -12.44 -23.14 -18.62
CA HIS A 73 -11.06 -23.61 -18.44
C HIS A 73 -10.85 -24.16 -17.02
N SER A 74 -11.27 -23.42 -15.99
CA SER A 74 -11.06 -23.77 -14.58
C SER A 74 -12.31 -24.32 -13.89
N GLN A 75 -12.11 -25.35 -13.05
CA GLN A 75 -13.14 -25.94 -12.19
C GLN A 75 -13.69 -24.89 -11.21
N LEU A 76 -15.01 -24.79 -11.10
CA LEU A 76 -15.65 -24.00 -10.04
C LEU A 76 -15.52 -24.70 -8.67
N PRO A 77 -15.22 -23.95 -7.59
CA PRO A 77 -15.20 -24.47 -6.22
C PRO A 77 -16.64 -24.70 -5.74
N MET A 78 -17.24 -25.82 -6.11
CA MET A 78 -18.66 -26.11 -5.86
C MET A 78 -19.05 -25.99 -4.39
N ASN A 79 -18.21 -26.45 -3.46
CA ASN A 79 -18.43 -26.32 -2.01
C ASN A 79 -18.64 -24.86 -1.59
N LEU A 80 -17.90 -23.91 -2.20
CA LEU A 80 -18.02 -22.48 -1.91
C LEU A 80 -19.29 -21.88 -2.52
N ILE A 81 -19.72 -22.36 -3.70
CA ILE A 81 -20.98 -21.96 -4.34
C ILE A 81 -22.17 -22.48 -3.54
N GLU A 82 -22.10 -23.71 -3.04
CA GLU A 82 -23.13 -24.29 -2.17
C GLU A 82 -23.21 -23.56 -0.83
N LEU A 83 -22.07 -23.24 -0.20
CA LEU A 83 -22.02 -22.39 1.00
C LEU A 83 -22.58 -20.99 0.74
N ALA A 84 -22.18 -20.33 -0.35
CA ALA A 84 -22.71 -19.02 -0.73
C ALA A 84 -24.23 -19.08 -0.96
N ARG A 85 -24.76 -20.16 -1.55
CA ARG A 85 -26.21 -20.35 -1.70
C ARG A 85 -26.93 -20.66 -0.38
N GLN A 86 -26.27 -21.29 0.59
CA GLN A 86 -26.81 -21.43 1.95
C GLN A 86 -26.90 -20.08 2.67
N LEU A 87 -25.94 -19.19 2.46
CA LEU A 87 -25.88 -17.86 3.10
C LEU A 87 -26.80 -16.82 2.43
N TYR A 88 -26.84 -16.79 1.09
CA TYR A 88 -27.50 -15.73 0.31
C TYR A 88 -28.75 -16.19 -0.46
N GLY A 89 -29.13 -17.47 -0.36
CA GLY A 89 -30.33 -18.02 -0.98
C GLY A 89 -30.35 -17.85 -2.51
N ASP A 90 -31.48 -17.38 -3.04
CA ASP A 90 -31.70 -17.25 -4.48
C ASP A 90 -30.97 -16.07 -5.16
N PHE A 91 -30.18 -15.28 -4.43
CA PHE A 91 -29.18 -14.39 -5.04
C PHE A 91 -27.99 -15.17 -5.65
N VAL A 92 -27.76 -16.40 -5.22
CA VAL A 92 -26.72 -17.28 -5.78
C VAL A 92 -27.39 -18.37 -6.63
N PRO A 93 -27.02 -18.51 -7.92
CA PRO A 93 -27.68 -19.43 -8.82
C PRO A 93 -27.52 -20.89 -8.38
N VAL A 94 -28.53 -21.72 -8.65
CA VAL A 94 -28.38 -23.17 -8.59
C VAL A 94 -27.41 -23.58 -9.70
N CYS A 95 -26.13 -23.76 -9.36
CA CYS A 95 -25.10 -24.27 -10.25
C CYS A 95 -24.92 -25.78 -10.05
N LYS A 96 -24.76 -26.54 -11.14
CA LYS A 96 -24.50 -27.99 -11.11
C LYS A 96 -23.42 -28.35 -12.12
N SER A 97 -22.36 -29.02 -11.66
CA SER A 97 -21.38 -29.65 -12.55
C SER A 97 -22.05 -30.74 -13.40
N ARG A 98 -21.64 -30.83 -14.66
CA ARG A 98 -21.99 -31.91 -15.60
C ARG A 98 -20.76 -32.75 -16.02
N GLY A 99 -19.62 -32.55 -15.38
CA GLY A 99 -18.35 -33.20 -15.74
C GLY A 99 -17.55 -32.37 -16.75
N MET A 100 -16.91 -33.06 -17.70
CA MET A 100 -16.05 -32.46 -18.73
C MET A 100 -16.68 -32.59 -20.12
N PHE A 101 -16.41 -31.60 -20.97
CA PHE A 101 -16.56 -31.72 -22.42
C PHE A 101 -15.18 -31.43 -23.04
N GLY A 102 -14.53 -32.45 -23.63
CA GLY A 102 -13.14 -32.32 -24.06
C GLY A 102 -12.23 -31.85 -22.93
N SER A 103 -11.61 -30.67 -23.10
CA SER A 103 -10.69 -30.04 -22.13
C SER A 103 -11.35 -29.05 -21.16
N VAL A 104 -12.68 -28.88 -21.16
CA VAL A 104 -13.37 -27.86 -20.35
C VAL A 104 -14.40 -28.43 -19.38
N HIS A 105 -14.47 -27.82 -18.19
CA HIS A 105 -15.47 -28.14 -17.16
C HIS A 105 -16.84 -27.57 -17.53
N VAL A 106 -17.88 -28.38 -17.41
CA VAL A 106 -19.26 -28.02 -17.79
C VAL A 106 -20.11 -27.75 -16.57
N TYR A 107 -20.79 -26.61 -16.55
CA TYR A 107 -21.74 -26.23 -15.51
C TYR A 107 -23.08 -25.82 -16.12
N VAL A 108 -24.17 -26.28 -15.51
CA VAL A 108 -25.52 -25.75 -15.78
C VAL A 108 -25.93 -24.90 -14.58
N ALA A 109 -26.26 -23.63 -14.83
CA ALA A 109 -26.66 -22.68 -13.80
C ALA A 109 -28.01 -22.04 -14.11
N ASN A 110 -28.89 -21.93 -13.12
CA ASN A 110 -30.13 -21.16 -13.26
C ASN A 110 -29.85 -19.65 -13.42
N LEU A 111 -30.70 -18.94 -14.15
CA LEU A 111 -30.70 -17.47 -14.15
C LEU A 111 -31.13 -16.91 -12.78
N VAL A 112 -30.49 -15.84 -12.33
CA VAL A 112 -30.85 -15.09 -11.11
C VAL A 112 -31.76 -13.91 -11.50
N PRO A 113 -32.90 -13.69 -10.82
CA PRO A 113 -33.80 -12.59 -11.14
C PRO A 113 -33.24 -11.23 -10.68
N GLY A 114 -32.98 -10.33 -11.61
CA GLY A 114 -32.61 -8.94 -11.32
C GLY A 114 -32.02 -8.19 -12.53
N PRO A 115 -31.84 -6.86 -12.42
CA PRO A 115 -31.11 -6.10 -13.43
C PRO A 115 -29.61 -6.42 -13.36
N ALA A 116 -29.05 -6.96 -14.43
CA ALA A 116 -27.61 -7.23 -14.52
C ALA A 116 -26.80 -5.92 -14.50
N TYR A 117 -25.86 -5.79 -13.55
CA TYR A 117 -24.98 -4.64 -13.43
C TYR A 117 -23.54 -5.01 -13.80
N CYS A 118 -22.99 -4.35 -14.82
CA CYS A 118 -21.61 -4.54 -15.27
C CYS A 118 -20.90 -3.19 -15.37
N ARG A 119 -19.84 -2.98 -14.57
CA ARG A 119 -19.12 -1.70 -14.45
C ARG A 119 -17.93 -1.62 -15.42
N VAL A 120 -18.20 -1.32 -16.70
CA VAL A 120 -17.15 -1.12 -17.71
C VAL A 120 -16.51 0.26 -17.57
N ARG A 121 -15.21 0.34 -17.25
CA ARG A 121 -14.46 1.62 -17.13
C ARG A 121 -14.19 2.24 -18.52
N ARG A 122 -15.17 2.99 -19.06
CA ARG A 122 -15.08 3.66 -20.38
C ARG A 122 -13.79 4.49 -20.61
N GLN A 123 -13.20 5.06 -19.55
CA GLN A 123 -12.03 5.94 -19.63
C GLN A 123 -10.73 5.25 -20.08
N LEU A 124 -10.60 3.92 -19.90
CA LEU A 124 -9.47 3.14 -20.44
C LEU A 124 -9.52 2.97 -21.96
N PHE A 125 -10.66 3.27 -22.59
CA PHE A 125 -10.93 3.06 -24.01
C PHE A 125 -11.05 4.37 -24.79
N SER A 126 -10.42 5.44 -24.30
CA SER A 126 -10.20 6.64 -25.10
C SER A 126 -9.30 6.28 -26.30
N PRO A 127 -9.68 6.58 -27.56
CA PRO A 127 -8.90 6.21 -28.74
C PRO A 127 -7.62 7.06 -28.94
N ALA A 128 -7.08 7.65 -27.88
CA ALA A 128 -5.86 8.44 -27.87
C ALA A 128 -4.64 7.51 -27.66
N PRO A 129 -3.81 7.25 -28.70
CA PRO A 129 -2.81 6.17 -28.68
C PRO A 129 -1.52 6.53 -27.90
N GLN A 130 -1.63 7.31 -26.82
CA GLN A 130 -0.50 7.82 -26.05
C GLN A 130 -0.69 7.73 -24.52
N ILE A 131 -1.81 7.20 -24.01
CA ILE A 131 -2.02 7.06 -22.57
C ILE A 131 -1.27 5.82 -22.03
N GLU A 132 -1.42 4.67 -22.69
CA GLU A 132 -0.72 3.42 -22.34
C GLU A 132 0.81 3.55 -22.40
N PRO A 133 1.43 4.11 -23.47
CA PRO A 133 2.88 4.37 -23.48
C PRO A 133 3.39 5.30 -22.37
N ARG A 134 2.59 6.30 -21.95
CA ARG A 134 2.97 7.21 -20.87
C ARG A 134 2.92 6.53 -19.52
N LEU A 135 1.84 5.78 -19.24
CA LEU A 135 1.72 4.99 -18.01
C LEU A 135 2.88 3.99 -17.89
N GLN A 136 3.25 3.36 -19.01
CA GLN A 136 4.38 2.44 -19.08
C GLN A 136 5.73 3.15 -18.86
N GLN A 137 5.95 4.33 -19.46
CA GLN A 137 7.18 5.13 -19.29
C GLN A 137 7.37 5.61 -17.84
N THR A 138 6.34 6.24 -17.24
CA THR A 138 6.37 6.69 -15.83
C THR A 138 6.68 5.53 -14.89
N VAL A 139 6.18 4.34 -15.20
CA VAL A 139 6.55 3.09 -14.53
C VAL A 139 8.04 2.78 -14.69
N GLN A 140 8.58 2.74 -15.93
CA GLN A 140 9.96 2.34 -16.21
C GLN A 140 11.02 3.19 -15.51
N ASP A 141 10.76 4.48 -15.36
CA ASP A 141 11.74 5.43 -14.83
C ASP A 141 11.83 5.34 -13.30
N PHE A 142 10.77 4.91 -12.60
CA PHE A 142 10.74 4.80 -11.14
C PHE A 142 11.60 3.64 -10.60
N ALA A 143 11.74 2.50 -11.30
CA ALA A 143 12.71 1.47 -10.84
C ALA A 143 14.16 1.86 -11.05
N ARG A 144 14.46 2.52 -12.18
CA ARG A 144 15.84 2.91 -12.51
C ARG A 144 16.38 3.88 -11.48
N PHE A 145 15.54 4.81 -11.01
CA PHE A 145 15.78 5.71 -9.88
C PHE A 145 16.36 4.93 -8.68
N PHE A 146 15.65 3.96 -8.11
CA PHE A 146 16.14 3.31 -6.89
C PHE A 146 17.30 2.32 -7.08
N ALA A 147 17.34 1.55 -8.17
CA ALA A 147 18.42 0.59 -8.38
C ALA A 147 19.78 1.25 -8.62
N SER A 148 19.81 2.48 -9.15
CA SER A 148 21.02 3.01 -9.77
C SER A 148 22.11 3.44 -8.77
N ALA A 149 21.76 3.90 -7.57
CA ALA A 149 22.72 4.31 -6.54
C ALA A 149 23.61 3.17 -6.00
N TRP A 150 23.16 1.91 -6.13
CA TRP A 150 24.01 0.74 -5.88
C TRP A 150 24.77 0.28 -7.14
N ILE A 151 24.19 0.48 -8.34
CA ILE A 151 24.81 0.08 -9.62
C ILE A 151 26.07 0.92 -9.96
N ASN A 152 26.10 2.22 -9.64
CA ASN A 152 27.17 3.12 -10.10
C ASN A 152 28.45 3.14 -9.23
N ARG A 153 28.95 1.98 -8.79
CA ARG A 153 30.43 1.84 -8.66
C ARG A 153 31.02 1.93 -10.08
N HIS A 154 32.07 2.72 -10.28
CA HIS A 154 32.54 3.13 -11.63
C HIS A 154 32.73 1.97 -12.63
N ALA A 155 31.85 1.94 -13.63
CA ALA A 155 32.12 1.58 -15.03
C ALA A 155 32.90 0.27 -15.32
N HIS A 156 32.57 -0.83 -14.65
CA HIS A 156 32.58 -2.13 -15.32
C HIS A 156 31.16 -2.50 -15.74
N THR A 157 30.92 -2.54 -17.05
CA THR A 157 29.61 -2.80 -17.66
C THR A 157 29.20 -4.27 -17.49
N LEU A 158 28.75 -4.62 -16.29
CA LEU A 158 28.10 -5.90 -16.04
C LEU A 158 26.65 -5.82 -16.54
N LYS A 159 26.41 -6.50 -17.65
CA LYS A 159 25.12 -7.18 -17.84
C LYS A 159 24.92 -8.11 -16.62
N PRO A 160 23.68 -8.40 -16.18
CA PRO A 160 23.45 -9.47 -15.21
C PRO A 160 24.23 -10.73 -15.67
N PRO A 161 24.96 -11.42 -14.78
CA PRO A 161 25.94 -12.45 -15.15
C PRO A 161 25.36 -13.39 -16.21
N PRO A 162 26.06 -13.64 -17.34
CA PRO A 162 25.49 -14.33 -18.50
C PRO A 162 25.23 -15.81 -18.17
N GLY A 163 24.05 -16.06 -17.60
CA GLY A 163 23.66 -17.32 -16.96
C GLY A 163 22.57 -17.12 -15.90
N LEU A 164 22.51 -15.98 -15.18
CA LEU A 164 21.70 -15.81 -13.97
C LEU A 164 20.19 -16.07 -14.16
N LEU A 165 19.61 -15.64 -15.28
CA LEU A 165 18.21 -15.95 -15.64
C LEU A 165 18.00 -17.46 -15.85
N ASN A 166 18.96 -18.17 -16.44
CA ASN A 166 18.90 -19.62 -16.58
C ASN A 166 19.15 -20.31 -15.24
N GLU A 167 20.03 -19.76 -14.39
CA GLU A 167 20.35 -20.30 -13.06
C GLU A 167 19.15 -20.24 -12.11
N TYR A 168 18.47 -19.10 -12.01
CA TYR A 168 17.22 -18.99 -11.26
C TYR A 168 16.08 -19.81 -11.90
N SER A 169 16.06 -19.97 -13.23
CA SER A 169 15.12 -20.90 -13.88
C SER A 169 15.43 -22.36 -13.49
N GLU A 170 16.70 -22.78 -13.49
CA GLU A 170 17.13 -24.10 -13.05
C GLU A 170 16.91 -24.35 -11.55
N MET A 171 16.98 -23.31 -10.71
CA MET A 171 16.62 -23.40 -9.29
C MET A 171 15.11 -23.62 -9.13
N LEU A 172 14.28 -22.83 -9.82
CA LEU A 172 12.83 -23.04 -9.86
C LEU A 172 12.48 -24.42 -10.41
N ASP A 173 13.18 -24.90 -11.44
CA ASP A 173 12.99 -26.23 -12.02
C ASP A 173 13.42 -27.37 -11.09
N LYS A 174 14.43 -27.18 -10.23
CA LYS A 174 14.78 -28.14 -9.17
C LYS A 174 13.72 -28.14 -8.07
N VAL A 175 13.35 -26.96 -7.55
CA VAL A 175 12.29 -26.79 -6.53
C VAL A 175 10.94 -27.33 -7.02
N SER A 176 10.66 -27.21 -8.32
CA SER A 176 9.48 -27.76 -8.99
C SER A 176 9.37 -29.29 -8.97
N LEU A 177 10.47 -30.03 -8.78
CA LEU A 177 10.42 -31.50 -8.76
C LEU A 177 9.94 -32.06 -7.42
N ASP A 178 10.19 -31.33 -6.33
CA ASP A 178 9.85 -31.73 -4.95
C ASP A 178 8.55 -31.08 -4.43
N LEU A 179 8.01 -30.06 -5.11
CA LEU A 179 6.81 -29.33 -4.67
C LEU A 179 5.47 -30.05 -5.03
N PRO A 180 4.46 -30.00 -4.13
CA PRO A 180 3.12 -30.52 -4.40
C PRO A 180 2.47 -29.92 -5.66
N PRO A 181 1.68 -30.69 -6.44
CA PRO A 181 1.07 -30.23 -7.70
C PRO A 181 0.21 -28.96 -7.57
N GLN A 182 -0.34 -28.70 -6.39
CA GLN A 182 -1.19 -27.55 -6.07
C GLN A 182 -0.44 -26.20 -6.06
N LEU A 183 0.89 -26.22 -6.00
CA LEU A 183 1.73 -25.00 -6.00
C LEU A 183 2.39 -24.73 -7.36
N GLN A 184 2.27 -25.65 -8.33
CA GLN A 184 2.91 -25.50 -9.64
C GLN A 184 2.35 -24.33 -10.45
N GLU A 185 1.04 -24.07 -10.39
CA GLU A 185 0.41 -22.93 -11.09
C GLU A 185 1.03 -21.59 -10.66
N ARG A 186 1.34 -21.42 -9.37
CA ARG A 186 2.06 -20.24 -8.85
C ARG A 186 3.55 -20.27 -9.18
N LEU A 187 4.18 -21.44 -9.20
CA LEU A 187 5.59 -21.57 -9.60
C LEU A 187 5.79 -21.24 -11.09
N ASP A 188 4.82 -21.59 -11.94
CA ASP A 188 4.79 -21.29 -13.37
C ASP A 188 4.48 -19.81 -13.65
N GLU A 189 3.62 -19.16 -12.87
CA GLU A 189 3.50 -17.70 -12.87
C GLU A 189 4.83 -17.02 -12.50
N VAL A 190 5.53 -17.50 -11.45
CA VAL A 190 6.85 -16.98 -11.05
C VAL A 190 7.89 -17.21 -12.15
N ARG A 191 7.94 -18.38 -12.78
CA ARG A 191 8.79 -18.66 -13.96
C ARG A 191 8.51 -17.71 -15.12
N GLN A 192 7.23 -17.41 -15.41
CA GLN A 192 6.85 -16.49 -16.49
C GLN A 192 7.12 -15.02 -16.13
N GLY A 193 7.03 -14.67 -14.84
CA GLY A 193 7.40 -13.36 -14.30
C GLY A 193 8.90 -13.11 -14.22
N LEU A 194 9.72 -14.16 -14.05
CA LEU A 194 11.18 -14.06 -13.86
C LEU A 194 11.91 -13.34 -15.01
N PRO A 195 11.67 -13.62 -16.31
CA PRO A 195 12.17 -12.80 -17.43
C PRO A 195 11.61 -11.37 -17.49
N GLY A 196 10.64 -11.01 -16.64
CA GLY A 196 10.12 -9.66 -16.43
C GLY A 196 11.04 -8.81 -15.56
N LEU A 197 11.61 -9.41 -14.50
CA LEU A 197 12.50 -8.73 -13.55
C LEU A 197 13.81 -8.25 -14.20
N PHE A 198 14.29 -8.95 -15.23
CA PHE A 198 15.49 -8.58 -15.99
C PHE A 198 15.24 -7.65 -17.19
N ARG A 199 14.06 -7.00 -17.28
CA ARG A 199 13.74 -6.07 -18.39
C ARG A 199 14.28 -4.65 -18.12
N PRO A 200 14.68 -3.87 -19.14
CA PRO A 200 15.31 -2.55 -18.96
C PRO A 200 14.43 -1.41 -18.37
N GLY A 201 13.30 -1.70 -17.72
CA GLY A 201 12.37 -0.70 -17.20
C GLY A 201 11.14 -1.31 -16.55
N TYR A 202 11.26 -1.56 -15.25
CA TYR A 202 10.21 -1.96 -14.31
C TYR A 202 9.79 -0.73 -13.46
N PRO A 203 8.78 -0.77 -12.59
CA PRO A 203 8.59 0.24 -11.54
C PRO A 203 9.04 -0.27 -10.17
N MET A 204 9.81 0.54 -9.42
CA MET A 204 9.96 0.35 -7.98
C MET A 204 9.57 1.65 -7.29
N VAL A 205 8.53 1.58 -6.46
CA VAL A 205 8.40 2.53 -5.35
C VAL A 205 9.45 2.13 -4.32
N LEU A 206 10.11 3.10 -3.69
CA LEU A 206 10.95 2.80 -2.53
C LEU A 206 10.06 2.49 -1.34
N GLN A 207 10.12 1.24 -0.90
CA GLN A 207 10.03 0.95 0.51
C GLN A 207 11.35 1.38 1.17
N HIS A 208 11.26 1.80 2.43
CA HIS A 208 12.09 2.89 2.94
C HIS A 208 13.33 2.41 3.70
N ASP A 209 13.52 1.09 3.70
CA ASP A 209 14.19 0.32 4.75
C ASP A 209 15.72 0.47 4.72
N ASP A 210 16.30 0.82 3.57
CA ASP A 210 17.74 1.08 3.41
C ASP A 210 18.14 2.56 3.55
N LEU A 211 17.17 3.46 3.73
CA LEU A 211 17.40 4.91 3.68
C LEU A 211 17.50 5.59 5.06
N LEU A 212 17.03 4.96 6.15
CA LEU A 212 16.82 5.61 7.44
C LEU A 212 17.07 4.67 8.63
N PRO A 213 17.88 5.10 9.62
CA PRO A 213 19.27 5.57 9.49
C PRO A 213 20.22 4.40 9.17
N VAL A 214 21.54 4.62 9.23
CA VAL A 214 22.52 3.52 9.16
C VAL A 214 22.33 2.51 10.30
N LYS A 215 22.52 1.22 9.97
CA LYS A 215 22.16 -0.03 10.67
C LYS A 215 20.72 -0.53 10.45
N THR A 216 19.83 0.22 9.80
CA THR A 216 18.48 -0.28 9.45
C THR A 216 18.49 -0.95 8.08
N GLY A 217 17.77 -2.07 7.93
CA GLY A 217 17.70 -2.84 6.69
C GLY A 217 19.08 -3.40 6.31
N PHE A 218 19.52 -3.15 5.08
CA PHE A 218 20.88 -3.45 4.62
C PHE A 218 21.85 -2.25 4.77
N SER A 219 21.36 -1.10 5.22
CA SER A 219 22.14 0.12 5.38
C SER A 219 23.11 -0.02 6.56
N TYR A 220 24.41 0.19 6.38
CA TYR A 220 25.41 -0.13 7.40
C TYR A 220 26.45 0.96 7.64
N THR A 221 27.16 0.87 8.77
CA THR A 221 28.21 1.83 9.14
C THR A 221 29.26 1.18 10.03
N ASN A 222 30.52 1.63 9.89
CA ASN A 222 31.61 1.33 10.82
C ASN A 222 31.72 2.38 11.96
N LYS A 223 30.67 3.20 12.15
CA LYS A 223 30.64 4.32 13.11
C LYS A 223 29.23 4.57 13.67
N ASN A 224 29.12 4.75 14.98
CA ASN A 224 27.86 5.14 15.64
C ASN A 224 27.74 6.68 15.69
N GLU A 225 27.48 7.32 14.54
CA GLU A 225 27.33 8.79 14.44
C GLU A 225 25.85 9.25 14.35
N THR A 226 24.98 8.47 13.70
CA THR A 226 23.57 8.84 13.41
C THR A 226 22.62 8.44 14.55
N THR A 227 22.42 9.32 15.53
CA THR A 227 21.68 9.00 16.78
C THR A 227 20.41 9.84 17.04
N SER A 228 19.95 10.60 16.05
CA SER A 228 18.73 11.45 16.14
C SER A 228 18.18 11.75 14.75
N SER A 229 16.90 12.12 14.63
CA SER A 229 16.29 12.45 13.34
C SER A 229 16.91 13.69 12.70
N LEU A 230 17.41 14.63 13.51
CA LEU A 230 18.19 15.76 13.03
C LEU A 230 19.55 15.34 12.47
N ALA A 231 20.24 14.36 13.08
CA ALA A 231 21.48 13.81 12.51
C ALA A 231 21.19 13.05 11.20
N ALA A 232 20.19 12.17 11.21
CA ALA A 232 19.76 11.42 10.03
C ALA A 232 19.40 12.35 8.85
N ALA A 233 18.80 13.52 9.11
CA ALA A 233 18.51 14.50 8.06
C ALA A 233 19.78 15.05 7.36
N TYR A 234 20.95 15.10 8.01
CA TYR A 234 22.21 15.44 7.33
C TYR A 234 22.73 14.26 6.50
N ASP A 235 22.67 13.04 7.04
CA ASP A 235 23.15 11.84 6.35
C ASP A 235 22.31 11.54 5.11
N LEU A 236 20.98 11.65 5.20
CA LEU A 236 20.09 11.52 4.04
C LEU A 236 20.19 12.69 3.09
N TYR A 237 20.46 13.92 3.56
CA TYR A 237 20.74 15.02 2.65
C TYR A 237 22.01 14.76 1.83
N ALA A 238 23.05 14.22 2.46
CA ALA A 238 24.27 13.80 1.76
C ALA A 238 23.99 12.64 0.79
N LEU A 239 23.26 11.60 1.21
CA LEU A 239 22.85 10.46 0.38
C LEU A 239 22.04 10.93 -0.83
N LEU A 240 21.02 11.77 -0.65
CA LEU A 240 20.23 12.32 -1.75
C LEU A 240 21.04 13.27 -2.64
N THR A 241 21.97 14.05 -2.08
CA THR A 241 22.86 14.90 -2.90
C THR A 241 23.76 14.05 -3.79
N LEU A 242 24.36 12.98 -3.25
CA LEU A 242 25.13 12.00 -4.02
C LEU A 242 24.24 11.31 -5.07
N PHE A 243 23.05 10.87 -4.67
CA PHE A 243 22.04 10.27 -5.54
C PHE A 243 21.75 11.17 -6.76
N PHE A 244 21.30 12.41 -6.53
CA PHE A 244 20.90 13.30 -7.63
C PHE A 244 22.09 13.88 -8.40
N THR A 245 23.32 13.74 -7.88
CA THR A 245 24.56 14.03 -8.64
C THR A 245 24.89 12.90 -9.62
N GLU A 246 24.72 11.65 -9.19
CA GLU A 246 24.99 10.46 -10.00
C GLU A 246 23.85 10.17 -11.01
N PHE A 247 22.62 10.57 -10.67
CA PHE A 247 21.41 10.46 -11.51
C PHE A 247 20.74 11.81 -11.76
N PRO A 248 21.40 12.70 -12.54
CA PRO A 248 20.92 14.05 -12.79
C PRO A 248 19.58 14.08 -13.55
N GLU A 249 19.16 12.99 -14.21
CA GLU A 249 17.84 12.90 -14.84
C GLU A 249 16.70 13.11 -13.82
N TYR A 250 16.80 12.54 -12.61
CA TYR A 250 15.78 12.70 -11.57
C TYR A 250 15.90 14.02 -10.81
N SER A 251 17.06 14.69 -10.84
CA SER A 251 17.21 16.05 -10.25
C SER A 251 16.25 17.08 -10.86
N THR A 252 15.83 16.82 -12.11
CA THR A 252 14.87 17.65 -12.86
C THR A 252 13.41 17.28 -12.61
N GLN A 253 13.15 16.12 -11.98
CA GLN A 253 11.80 15.63 -11.71
C GLN A 253 11.29 16.17 -10.39
N ASP A 254 9.98 16.17 -10.23
CA ASP A 254 9.32 16.63 -9.01
C ASP A 254 9.50 15.56 -7.92
N PHE A 255 10.29 15.89 -6.89
CA PHE A 255 10.65 14.99 -5.81
C PHE A 255 9.74 15.18 -4.60
N HIS A 256 9.28 14.09 -4.00
CA HIS A 256 8.39 14.09 -2.86
C HIS A 256 8.94 13.12 -1.82
N ILE A 257 8.88 13.46 -0.53
CA ILE A 257 9.28 12.57 0.56
C ILE A 257 8.02 12.15 1.32
N ALA A 258 7.80 10.85 1.43
CA ALA A 258 6.69 10.26 2.14
C ALA A 258 7.20 9.26 3.19
N GLY A 259 6.55 9.19 4.34
CA GLY A 259 6.83 8.20 5.38
C GLY A 259 5.75 8.22 6.46
N GLU A 260 5.74 7.23 7.33
CA GLU A 260 4.73 7.07 8.37
C GLU A 260 5.32 6.84 9.77
N SER A 261 4.49 6.89 10.82
CA SER A 261 4.89 6.59 12.19
C SER A 261 5.99 7.54 12.72
N TYR A 262 7.13 7.00 13.15
CA TYR A 262 8.32 7.76 13.55
C TYR A 262 8.93 8.61 12.42
N ALA A 263 8.55 8.36 11.15
CA ALA A 263 8.88 9.29 10.07
C ALA A 263 8.21 10.67 10.23
N GLY A 264 7.26 10.83 11.17
CA GLY A 264 6.83 12.13 11.67
C GLY A 264 7.92 12.95 12.38
N HIS A 265 9.07 12.36 12.71
CA HIS A 265 10.31 13.06 13.05
C HIS A 265 11.24 13.18 11.83
N TYR A 266 11.48 12.09 11.10
CA TYR A 266 12.40 12.07 9.94
C TYR A 266 11.99 13.02 8.81
N VAL A 267 10.75 12.93 8.32
CA VAL A 267 10.26 13.64 7.14
C VAL A 267 10.26 15.16 7.33
N PRO A 268 9.83 15.72 8.48
CA PRO A 268 10.03 17.15 8.76
C PRO A 268 11.51 17.54 8.87
N SER A 269 12.36 16.71 9.50
CA SER A 269 13.80 17.00 9.65
C SER A 269 14.51 17.08 8.29
N ILE A 270 14.31 16.09 7.41
CA ILE A 270 14.90 16.07 6.07
C ILE A 270 14.26 17.09 5.13
N GLY A 271 12.93 17.28 5.20
CA GLY A 271 12.21 18.27 4.41
C GLY A 271 12.74 19.67 4.69
N HIS A 272 12.82 20.05 5.98
CA HIS A 272 13.41 21.31 6.44
C HIS A 272 14.86 21.47 5.99
N LYS A 273 15.69 20.41 6.13
CA LYS A 273 17.08 20.41 5.67
C LYS A 273 17.17 20.74 4.18
N ILE A 274 16.43 20.03 3.32
CA ILE A 274 16.45 20.24 1.86
C ILE A 274 15.94 21.64 1.46
N VAL A 275 14.88 22.16 2.10
CA VAL A 275 14.38 23.51 1.74
C VAL A 275 15.23 24.66 2.27
N SER A 276 16.16 24.40 3.20
CA SER A 276 17.06 25.41 3.78
C SER A 276 18.39 25.56 3.03
N GLU A 277 18.72 24.63 2.13
CA GLU A 277 20.00 24.62 1.41
C GLU A 277 19.92 25.49 0.13
N PRO A 278 20.88 26.42 -0.08
CA PRO A 278 20.75 27.45 -1.12
C PRO A 278 20.95 26.92 -2.55
N ASP A 279 21.95 26.05 -2.73
CA ASP A 279 22.35 25.49 -4.04
C ASP A 279 21.88 24.03 -4.19
N LYS A 280 20.61 23.77 -3.84
CA LYS A 280 20.07 22.40 -3.82
C LYS A 280 19.91 21.82 -5.23
N ILE A 281 20.52 20.65 -5.45
CA ILE A 281 20.28 19.78 -6.62
C ILE A 281 18.88 19.10 -6.52
N ILE A 282 18.29 19.10 -5.31
CA ILE A 282 17.08 18.36 -4.97
C ILE A 282 15.82 19.24 -5.21
N ASN A 283 15.07 18.94 -6.27
CA ASN A 283 13.78 19.57 -6.61
C ASN A 283 12.61 19.06 -5.73
N LEU A 284 12.77 19.15 -4.40
CA LEU A 284 11.72 18.79 -3.44
C LEU A 284 10.48 19.68 -3.61
N LYS A 285 9.33 19.06 -3.87
CA LYS A 285 8.01 19.69 -4.07
C LYS A 285 7.06 19.57 -2.89
N SER A 286 7.10 18.48 -2.14
CA SER A 286 6.25 18.32 -0.96
C SER A 286 6.81 17.31 0.02
N ILE A 287 6.30 17.35 1.26
CA ILE A 287 6.38 16.22 2.17
C ILE A 287 4.99 15.63 2.46
N LEU A 288 4.95 14.31 2.68
CA LEU A 288 3.77 13.55 3.09
C LEU A 288 4.11 12.81 4.39
N VAL A 289 3.21 12.84 5.39
CA VAL A 289 3.42 12.13 6.65
C VAL A 289 2.16 11.35 7.04
N GLY A 290 2.28 10.03 7.07
CA GLY A 290 1.25 9.12 7.57
C GLY A 290 1.33 8.95 9.08
N ASN A 291 0.17 8.86 9.74
CA ASN A 291 -0.01 8.31 11.08
C ASN A 291 1.13 8.75 12.03
N SER A 292 1.30 10.07 12.20
CA SER A 292 2.61 10.58 12.61
C SER A 292 2.87 10.54 14.12
N LEU A 293 4.16 10.58 14.48
CA LEU A 293 4.66 11.15 15.73
C LEU A 293 5.44 12.44 15.41
N THR A 294 4.91 13.62 15.75
CA THR A 294 5.50 14.94 15.36
C THR A 294 5.38 16.00 16.46
N ASP A 295 4.34 15.95 17.30
CA ASP A 295 4.21 16.75 18.52
C ASP A 295 3.85 15.87 19.72
N ALA A 296 4.85 15.33 20.42
CA ALA A 296 4.64 14.52 21.61
C ALA A 296 3.72 15.18 22.66
N LEU A 297 3.83 16.49 22.90
CA LEU A 297 3.07 17.18 23.93
C LEU A 297 1.57 17.16 23.66
N THR A 298 1.17 17.41 22.41
CA THR A 298 -0.22 17.22 21.97
C THR A 298 -0.58 15.75 21.86
N HIS A 299 0.32 14.91 21.35
CA HIS A 299 0.02 13.52 21.00
C HIS A 299 -0.42 12.67 22.18
N TYR A 300 0.23 12.80 23.35
CA TYR A 300 -0.11 12.00 24.52
C TYR A 300 -1.50 12.34 25.12
N ALA A 301 -2.04 13.53 24.86
CA ALA A 301 -3.39 13.89 25.31
C ALA A 301 -4.51 13.09 24.61
N TYR A 302 -4.26 12.54 23.41
CA TYR A 302 -5.29 11.85 22.62
C TYR A 302 -5.30 10.33 22.73
N PHE A 303 -4.41 9.72 23.52
CA PHE A 303 -4.53 8.28 23.85
C PHE A 303 -5.82 7.98 24.61
N ARG A 304 -6.25 8.87 25.51
CA ARG A 304 -7.54 8.77 26.20
C ARG A 304 -8.72 8.72 25.22
N PRO A 305 -9.06 9.78 24.46
CA PRO A 305 -10.24 9.77 23.60
C PRO A 305 -10.20 8.63 22.57
N MET A 306 -9.03 8.27 22.03
CA MET A 306 -8.93 7.14 21.10
C MET A 306 -9.30 5.81 21.77
N GLY A 307 -8.64 5.44 22.88
CA GLY A 307 -8.87 4.16 23.55
C GLY A 307 -10.20 4.07 24.30
N CYS A 308 -10.84 5.20 24.61
CA CYS A 308 -12.02 5.31 25.47
C CYS A 308 -13.33 5.63 24.73
N GLY A 309 -13.39 5.40 23.41
CA GLY A 309 -14.63 5.46 22.64
C GLY A 309 -14.97 6.81 22.00
N GLU A 310 -14.05 7.78 22.01
CA GLU A 310 -14.22 9.11 21.38
C GLU A 310 -13.46 9.22 20.03
N GLY A 311 -12.75 8.16 19.62
CA GLY A 311 -12.06 8.03 18.33
C GLY A 311 -12.97 7.79 17.12
N GLY A 312 -14.25 7.48 17.33
CA GLY A 312 -15.20 7.04 16.29
C GLY A 312 -15.54 5.54 16.35
N TYR A 313 -14.85 4.79 17.20
CA TYR A 313 -14.98 3.35 17.43
C TYR A 313 -15.28 3.08 18.91
N ASP A 314 -15.70 1.85 19.25
CA ASP A 314 -16.00 1.46 20.64
C ASP A 314 -14.75 1.52 21.54
N ALA A 315 -14.97 1.67 22.86
CA ALA A 315 -13.88 1.75 23.83
C ALA A 315 -13.16 0.40 24.01
N VAL A 316 -11.85 0.38 23.72
CA VAL A 316 -10.96 -0.77 23.98
C VAL A 316 -10.48 -0.78 25.44
N LEU A 317 -10.29 0.40 26.03
CA LEU A 317 -9.85 0.58 27.40
C LEU A 317 -11.02 0.51 28.40
N SER A 318 -10.76 -0.03 29.59
CA SER A 318 -11.71 0.02 30.71
C SER A 318 -11.84 1.45 31.25
N GLU A 319 -13.01 1.76 31.84
CA GLU A 319 -13.26 3.07 32.46
C GLU A 319 -12.17 3.44 33.49
N GLN A 320 -11.67 2.46 34.25
CA GLN A 320 -10.57 2.65 35.21
C GLN A 320 -9.25 3.02 34.51
N ALA A 321 -8.92 2.41 33.36
CA ALA A 321 -7.75 2.78 32.58
C ALA A 321 -7.90 4.19 31.98
N CYS A 322 -9.08 4.53 31.47
CA CYS A 322 -9.42 5.87 30.98
C CYS A 322 -9.25 6.95 32.06
N GLN A 323 -9.80 6.72 33.26
CA GLN A 323 -9.64 7.60 34.42
C GLN A 323 -8.18 7.72 34.87
N ALA A 324 -7.40 6.63 34.85
CA ALA A 324 -5.98 6.67 35.21
C ALA A 324 -5.14 7.47 34.21
N ILE A 325 -5.37 7.26 32.91
CA ILE A 325 -4.77 8.02 31.80
C ILE A 325 -5.09 9.52 31.94
N GLU A 326 -6.36 9.86 32.17
CA GLU A 326 -6.83 11.24 32.36
C GLU A 326 -6.21 11.90 33.60
N SER A 327 -6.19 11.19 34.74
CA SER A 327 -5.71 11.71 36.03
C SER A 327 -4.21 12.03 36.03
N ASN A 328 -3.41 11.28 35.27
CA ASN A 328 -1.97 11.52 35.19
C ASN A 328 -1.61 12.53 34.08
N LEU A 329 -2.51 12.85 33.14
CA LEU A 329 -2.21 13.66 31.93
C LEU A 329 -1.38 14.94 32.19
N PRO A 330 -1.69 15.76 33.22
CA PRO A 330 -0.91 16.97 33.50
C PRO A 330 0.58 16.71 33.82
N GLN A 331 0.89 15.58 34.47
CA GLN A 331 2.27 15.25 34.87
C GLN A 331 3.16 14.95 33.66
N TYR A 332 2.64 14.27 32.63
CA TYR A 332 3.41 14.07 31.40
C TYR A 332 3.54 15.35 30.60
N GLN A 333 2.49 16.18 30.54
CA GLN A 333 2.58 17.47 29.85
C GLN A 333 3.66 18.36 30.48
N GLU A 334 3.76 18.39 31.82
CA GLU A 334 4.88 19.02 32.53
C GLU A 334 6.24 18.36 32.20
N SER A 335 6.30 17.03 32.12
CA SER A 335 7.54 16.29 31.84
C SER A 335 8.03 16.43 30.40
N ILE A 336 7.12 16.55 29.42
CA ILE A 336 7.43 16.76 28.00
C ILE A 336 7.79 18.24 27.80
N GLN A 337 7.07 19.18 28.43
CA GLN A 337 7.37 20.61 28.34
C GLN A 337 8.82 20.91 28.77
N LYS A 338 9.33 20.27 29.83
CA LYS A 338 10.74 20.41 30.25
C LYS A 338 11.74 20.03 29.16
N CYS A 339 11.50 18.94 28.44
CA CYS A 339 12.30 18.59 27.26
C CYS A 339 12.14 19.65 26.14
N TYR A 340 10.90 20.13 25.91
CA TYR A 340 10.58 21.14 24.88
C TYR A 340 11.21 22.53 25.15
N ASP A 341 11.52 22.81 26.41
CA ASP A 341 12.21 24.02 26.91
C ASP A 341 13.75 23.90 26.81
N GLY A 342 14.27 22.76 26.38
CA GLY A 342 15.70 22.53 26.12
C GLY A 342 16.47 21.80 27.23
N ASP A 343 15.78 21.15 28.18
CA ASP A 343 16.46 20.26 29.14
C ASP A 343 17.16 19.09 28.42
N SER A 344 18.23 18.59 29.05
CA SER A 344 19.08 17.52 28.50
C SER A 344 18.33 16.25 28.08
N SER A 345 18.95 15.45 27.20
CA SER A 345 18.41 14.15 26.74
C SER A 345 17.96 13.21 27.86
N ALA A 346 18.55 13.30 29.06
CA ALA A 346 18.10 12.55 30.23
C ALA A 346 16.66 12.89 30.65
N VAL A 347 16.24 14.15 30.55
CA VAL A 347 14.87 14.60 30.87
C VAL A 347 13.89 14.14 29.78
N CYS A 348 14.27 14.29 28.51
CA CYS A 348 13.51 13.77 27.37
C CYS A 348 13.25 12.25 27.49
N ARG A 349 14.26 11.48 27.91
CA ARG A 349 14.13 10.04 28.18
C ARG A 349 13.26 9.74 29.40
N SER A 350 13.39 10.49 30.49
CA SER A 350 12.51 10.35 31.65
C SER A 350 11.04 10.59 31.29
N ALA A 351 10.76 11.58 30.43
CA ALA A 351 9.43 11.81 29.89
C ALA A 351 8.95 10.60 29.06
N PHE A 352 9.76 10.09 28.13
CA PHE A 352 9.41 8.91 27.31
C PHE A 352 9.09 7.68 28.16
N SER A 353 9.96 7.32 29.11
CA SER A 353 9.74 6.14 29.98
C SER A 353 8.50 6.29 30.85
N LEU A 354 8.20 7.49 31.34
CA LEU A 354 6.97 7.78 32.09
C LEU A 354 5.73 7.61 31.20
N CYS A 355 5.75 8.15 29.97
CA CYS A 355 4.61 8.13 29.06
C CYS A 355 4.29 6.71 28.59
N ASN A 356 5.28 5.95 28.10
CA ASN A 356 5.02 4.61 27.54
C ASN A 356 4.48 3.65 28.61
N GLY A 357 5.05 3.68 29.82
CA GLY A 357 4.64 2.81 30.93
C GLY A 357 3.21 3.03 31.45
N LEU A 358 2.55 4.12 31.05
CA LEU A 358 1.24 4.52 31.58
C LEU A 358 0.18 4.84 30.50
N PHE A 359 0.56 5.02 29.23
CA PHE A 359 -0.38 5.18 28.10
C PHE A 359 -0.38 4.01 27.12
N ILE A 360 0.77 3.37 26.90
CA ILE A 360 0.89 2.22 26.00
C ILE A 360 0.62 0.92 26.77
N THR A 361 1.28 0.72 27.92
CA THR A 361 1.14 -0.51 28.72
C THR A 361 -0.31 -0.88 29.09
N PRO A 362 -1.21 0.05 29.50
CA PRO A 362 -2.60 -0.32 29.78
C PRO A 362 -3.35 -0.82 28.54
N TYR A 363 -3.10 -0.23 27.37
CA TYR A 363 -3.70 -0.67 26.11
C TYR A 363 -3.14 -2.04 25.70
N SER A 364 -1.82 -2.22 25.67
CA SER A 364 -1.20 -3.52 25.35
C SER A 364 -1.65 -4.64 26.30
N SER A 365 -1.99 -4.31 27.56
CA SER A 365 -2.52 -5.29 28.52
C SER A 365 -3.92 -5.84 28.20
N THR A 366 -4.64 -5.23 27.25
CA THR A 366 -5.93 -5.74 26.74
C THR A 366 -5.75 -6.88 25.72
N GLY A 367 -4.58 -7.00 25.09
CA GLY A 367 -4.35 -7.89 23.95
C GLY A 367 -4.85 -7.35 22.60
N ALA A 368 -5.36 -6.11 22.53
CA ALA A 368 -5.63 -5.43 21.27
C ALA A 368 -4.34 -4.93 20.59
N ASP A 369 -4.36 -4.83 19.27
CA ASP A 369 -3.23 -4.30 18.50
C ASP A 369 -3.10 -2.78 18.68
N LEU A 370 -1.87 -2.32 18.89
CA LEU A 370 -1.52 -0.90 18.97
C LEU A 370 -1.68 -0.20 17.61
N TYR A 371 -1.60 -0.96 16.52
CA TYR A 371 -1.66 -0.46 15.14
C TYR A 371 -3.07 -0.47 14.54
N ASP A 372 -4.02 -1.22 15.11
CA ASP A 372 -5.44 -1.22 14.73
C ASP A 372 -6.36 -1.52 15.94
N VAL A 373 -7.29 -0.61 16.28
CA VAL A 373 -8.32 -0.83 17.31
C VAL A 373 -9.43 -1.78 16.84
N TRP A 374 -9.51 -2.12 15.55
CA TRP A 374 -10.52 -2.99 14.99
C TRP A 374 -10.26 -4.46 15.37
N PRO A 375 -11.22 -5.17 15.98
CA PRO A 375 -10.96 -6.48 16.56
C PRO A 375 -10.87 -7.61 15.52
N ASN A 376 -9.91 -8.51 15.73
CA ASN A 376 -9.67 -9.76 14.97
C ASN A 376 -9.13 -9.58 13.53
N GLN A 377 -8.25 -8.61 13.29
CA GLN A 377 -7.42 -8.65 12.06
C GLN A 377 -6.51 -9.89 12.05
N PRO A 378 -6.21 -10.48 10.88
CA PRO A 378 -5.13 -11.45 10.75
C PRO A 378 -3.79 -10.74 10.92
N GLU A 379 -2.87 -11.38 11.66
CA GLU A 379 -1.50 -10.92 11.83
C GLU A 379 -0.80 -10.84 10.46
N LEU A 380 -0.31 -9.65 10.10
CA LEU A 380 0.28 -9.35 8.79
C LEU A 380 1.75 -9.81 8.70
N ASP A 381 1.98 -11.10 8.99
CA ASP A 381 3.21 -11.76 8.57
C ASP A 381 3.25 -11.80 7.03
N SER A 382 4.17 -11.01 6.49
CA SER A 382 4.40 -10.88 5.05
C SER A 382 5.47 -11.86 4.53
N GLY A 383 6.18 -12.56 5.42
CA GLY A 383 7.36 -13.35 5.10
C GLY A 383 8.52 -12.53 4.50
N ILE A 384 8.47 -11.19 4.60
CA ILE A 384 9.44 -10.31 3.94
C ILE A 384 10.83 -10.43 4.56
N ASN A 385 10.90 -10.61 5.88
CA ASN A 385 12.15 -10.78 6.61
C ASN A 385 12.84 -12.09 6.22
N GLU A 386 12.08 -13.18 6.12
CA GLU A 386 12.53 -14.51 5.66
C GLU A 386 12.93 -14.48 4.19
N TRP A 387 12.25 -13.68 3.35
CA TRP A 387 12.56 -13.54 1.93
C TRP A 387 13.83 -12.72 1.70
N LEU A 388 13.98 -11.59 2.39
CA LEU A 388 15.18 -10.73 2.30
C LEU A 388 16.44 -11.40 2.86
N ASN A 389 16.30 -12.31 3.82
CA ASN A 389 17.40 -13.11 4.36
C ASN A 389 17.78 -14.35 3.51
N LYS A 390 17.16 -14.56 2.34
CA LYS A 390 17.55 -15.67 1.46
C LYS A 390 18.92 -15.40 0.82
N PRO A 391 19.85 -16.38 0.78
CA PRO A 391 21.16 -16.20 0.16
C PRO A 391 21.08 -15.67 -1.28
N GLU A 392 20.14 -16.18 -2.08
CA GLU A 392 19.94 -15.74 -3.46
C GLU A 392 19.37 -14.31 -3.58
N VAL A 393 18.74 -13.78 -2.53
CA VAL A 393 18.21 -12.39 -2.48
C VAL A 393 19.30 -11.44 -1.97
N ILE A 394 20.03 -11.80 -0.91
CA ILE A 394 21.21 -11.07 -0.41
C ILE A 394 22.24 -10.91 -1.55
N GLU A 395 22.54 -11.98 -2.29
CA GLU A 395 23.46 -11.94 -3.43
C GLU A 395 22.91 -11.11 -4.60
N ALA A 396 21.61 -11.23 -4.94
CA ALA A 396 21.00 -10.46 -6.02
C ALA A 396 20.92 -8.94 -5.74
N LEU A 397 20.75 -8.56 -4.48
CA LEU A 397 20.74 -7.16 -4.03
C LEU A 397 22.16 -6.60 -3.85
N GLY A 398 23.20 -7.44 -3.85
CA GLY A 398 24.61 -7.01 -3.69
C GLY A 398 24.95 -6.54 -2.27
N VAL A 399 24.26 -7.10 -1.27
CA VAL A 399 24.29 -6.67 0.13
C VAL A 399 25.65 -6.94 0.79
N GLU A 400 26.18 -5.93 1.49
CA GLU A 400 27.48 -5.98 2.18
C GLU A 400 27.34 -6.23 3.73
N VAL A 401 26.18 -6.72 4.19
CA VAL A 401 25.91 -7.16 5.59
C VAL A 401 25.48 -8.64 5.70
N ASP A 402 25.57 -9.21 6.90
CA ASP A 402 25.32 -10.65 7.17
C ASP A 402 23.83 -11.08 7.08
N GLY A 403 22.89 -10.13 7.03
CA GLY A 403 21.45 -10.40 6.96
C GLY A 403 20.59 -9.12 6.99
N PHE A 404 19.27 -9.27 6.86
CA PHE A 404 18.27 -8.21 7.00
C PHE A 404 17.57 -8.32 8.37
N GLU A 405 17.28 -7.20 9.01
CA GLU A 405 16.32 -7.12 10.12
C GLU A 405 15.44 -5.88 9.93
N GLN A 406 14.12 -6.04 10.05
CA GLN A 406 13.15 -4.98 9.78
C GLN A 406 13.25 -3.80 10.78
N CYS A 407 13.74 -4.05 12.00
CA CYS A 407 13.92 -3.05 13.06
C CYS A 407 15.20 -3.33 13.86
N ASP A 408 16.25 -2.51 13.71
CA ASP A 408 17.48 -2.66 14.50
C ASP A 408 17.29 -2.09 15.93
N ASP A 409 17.44 -2.97 16.92
CA ASP A 409 17.28 -2.69 18.35
C ASP A 409 18.35 -1.70 18.88
N THR A 410 19.52 -1.63 18.24
CA THR A 410 20.60 -0.69 18.57
C THR A 410 20.25 0.72 18.13
N VAL A 411 19.66 0.90 16.95
CA VAL A 411 19.14 2.18 16.43
C VAL A 411 18.00 2.66 17.32
N TYR A 412 17.04 1.78 17.63
CA TYR A 412 15.95 2.08 18.56
C TYR A 412 16.51 2.58 19.91
N LEU A 413 17.52 1.89 20.46
CA LEU A 413 18.18 2.30 21.69
C LEU A 413 18.96 3.60 21.53
N GLU A 414 19.72 3.82 20.46
CA GLU A 414 20.50 5.06 20.25
C GLU A 414 19.61 6.30 20.12
N PHE A 415 18.48 6.19 19.43
CA PHE A 415 17.44 7.23 19.34
C PHE A 415 16.69 7.43 20.65
N HIS A 416 16.49 6.37 21.44
CA HIS A 416 16.05 6.52 22.82
C HIS A 416 17.11 7.28 23.63
N TRP A 417 18.40 6.91 23.56
CA TRP A 417 19.48 7.47 24.38
C TRP A 417 19.79 8.95 24.10
N SER A 418 19.57 9.44 22.87
CA SER A 418 19.59 10.87 22.54
C SER A 418 18.33 11.62 23.00
N GLY A 419 17.23 10.91 23.29
CA GLY A 419 15.96 11.48 23.70
C GLY A 419 15.09 11.98 22.53
N ASP A 420 15.36 11.51 21.30
CA ASP A 420 14.78 12.07 20.07
C ASP A 420 13.24 11.99 20.04
N TRP A 421 12.64 10.95 20.64
CA TRP A 421 11.18 10.75 20.80
C TRP A 421 10.38 11.92 21.37
N MET A 422 11.02 12.80 22.14
CA MET A 422 10.41 13.95 22.80
C MET A 422 10.90 15.28 22.22
N GLN A 423 11.43 15.26 21.00
CA GLN A 423 11.83 16.47 20.29
C GLN A 423 10.64 17.17 19.62
N THR A 424 10.90 18.38 19.14
CA THR A 424 9.87 19.36 18.76
C THR A 424 9.72 19.49 17.24
N MET A 425 9.64 18.36 16.55
CA MET A 425 9.72 18.28 15.08
C MET A 425 8.58 19.03 14.36
N HIS A 426 7.41 19.18 15.00
CA HIS A 426 6.34 20.08 14.56
C HIS A 426 6.79 21.54 14.36
N ARG A 427 7.81 22.03 15.09
CA ARG A 427 8.32 23.41 14.95
C ARG A 427 8.99 23.67 13.60
N LEU A 428 9.34 22.61 12.85
CA LEU A 428 9.88 22.72 11.49
C LEU A 428 8.79 22.94 10.43
N ILE A 429 7.55 22.49 10.70
CA ILE A 429 6.46 22.45 9.72
C ILE A 429 6.07 23.84 9.17
N PRO A 430 5.97 24.93 9.96
CA PRO A 430 5.64 26.25 9.41
C PRO A 430 6.65 26.79 8.39
N ASP A 431 7.95 26.53 8.60
CA ASP A 431 9.02 27.00 7.70
C ASP A 431 9.18 26.12 6.44
N ILE A 432 8.71 24.86 6.52
CA ILE A 432 8.51 24.00 5.34
C ILE A 432 7.30 24.49 4.54
N LEU A 433 6.15 24.71 5.18
CA LEU A 433 4.90 25.18 4.55
C LEU A 433 5.03 26.52 3.83
N ALA A 434 5.90 27.40 4.32
CA ALA A 434 6.24 28.67 3.68
C ALA A 434 7.01 28.50 2.34
N ARG A 435 7.41 27.28 1.96
CA ARG A 435 8.24 26.98 0.79
C ARG A 435 7.70 25.84 -0.09
N ILE A 436 7.11 24.80 0.51
CA ILE A 436 6.57 23.63 -0.18
C ILE A 436 5.30 23.10 0.52
N PRO A 437 4.38 22.46 -0.23
CA PRO A 437 3.25 21.76 0.35
C PRO A 437 3.55 20.64 1.35
N VAL A 438 2.62 20.43 2.29
CA VAL A 438 2.66 19.37 3.32
C VAL A 438 1.31 18.65 3.42
N LEU A 439 1.31 17.32 3.25
CA LEU A 439 0.15 16.46 3.48
C LEU A 439 0.35 15.64 4.76
N ILE A 440 -0.60 15.71 5.69
CA ILE A 440 -0.69 14.80 6.84
C ILE A 440 -1.88 13.85 6.61
N TYR A 441 -1.64 12.55 6.57
CA TYR A 441 -2.72 11.55 6.54
C TYR A 441 -2.70 10.72 7.81
N ALA A 442 -3.87 10.26 8.27
CA ALA A 442 -3.94 9.37 9.42
C ALA A 442 -5.10 8.38 9.29
N GLY A 443 -4.80 7.10 9.43
CA GLY A 443 -5.81 6.05 9.58
C GLY A 443 -6.64 6.24 10.85
N ASP A 444 -7.96 6.04 10.74
CA ASP A 444 -8.89 6.33 11.83
C ASP A 444 -9.06 5.22 12.88
N VAL A 445 -8.50 4.03 12.63
CA VAL A 445 -8.43 2.93 13.61
C VAL A 445 -7.03 2.70 14.20
N ASP A 446 -5.99 3.45 13.79
CA ASP A 446 -4.70 3.44 14.49
C ASP A 446 -4.85 3.96 15.93
N TYR A 447 -4.33 3.25 16.94
CA TYR A 447 -4.20 3.77 18.31
C TYR A 447 -2.88 4.50 18.56
N ILE A 448 -1.75 3.84 18.29
CA ILE A 448 -0.39 4.30 18.63
C ILE A 448 -0.04 5.63 17.98
N CYS A 449 -0.55 5.91 16.78
CA CYS A 449 -0.39 7.17 16.07
C CYS A 449 -1.71 7.74 15.49
N ASN A 450 -2.80 7.57 16.25
CA ASN A 450 -4.18 7.93 15.90
C ASN A 450 -4.43 9.25 15.16
N TRP A 451 -5.55 9.28 14.42
CA TRP A 451 -6.01 10.46 13.68
C TRP A 451 -6.38 11.65 14.56
N LEU A 452 -6.82 11.45 15.81
CA LEU A 452 -7.22 12.53 16.71
C LEU A 452 -6.05 13.45 17.07
N ARG A 453 -4.90 12.88 17.49
CA ARG A 453 -3.67 13.66 17.75
C ARG A 453 -3.14 14.33 16.49
N ASN A 454 -3.13 13.61 15.36
CA ASN A 454 -2.69 14.16 14.08
C ASN A 454 -3.53 15.38 13.69
N ARG A 455 -4.86 15.31 13.91
CA ARG A 455 -5.78 16.43 13.71
C ARG A 455 -5.63 17.57 14.71
N ALA A 456 -5.09 17.30 15.90
CA ALA A 456 -4.93 18.29 16.96
C ALA A 456 -3.68 19.14 16.78
N TRP A 457 -2.51 18.54 16.50
CA TRP A 457 -1.25 19.29 16.47
C TRP A 457 -1.19 20.29 15.30
N TYR A 458 -1.67 19.94 14.11
CA TYR A 458 -1.69 20.91 12.99
C TYR A 458 -2.64 22.09 13.27
N LYS A 459 -3.67 21.90 14.10
CA LYS A 459 -4.58 22.97 14.54
C LYS A 459 -4.02 23.82 15.69
N ALA A 460 -2.93 23.37 16.32
CA ALA A 460 -2.22 24.08 17.38
C ALA A 460 -0.99 24.84 16.87
N LEU A 461 -0.58 24.64 15.61
CA LEU A 461 0.43 25.48 14.94
C LEU A 461 -0.03 26.95 14.89
N ASP A 462 0.91 27.88 14.98
CA ASP A 462 0.67 29.31 14.72
C ASP A 462 0.94 29.60 13.23
N TRP A 463 -0.11 29.51 12.41
CA TRP A 463 -0.04 29.67 10.96
C TRP A 463 -1.36 30.27 10.40
N PRO A 464 -1.30 31.08 9.33
CA PRO A 464 -2.41 31.95 8.93
C PRO A 464 -3.44 31.22 8.05
N VAL A 465 -4.25 30.34 8.65
CA VAL A 465 -5.19 29.48 7.91
C VAL A 465 -6.65 29.92 8.00
N GLN A 466 -7.29 30.00 6.82
CA GLN A 466 -8.70 29.73 6.65
C GLN A 466 -8.83 28.38 5.93
N ALA A 467 -9.65 27.46 6.45
CA ALA A 467 -9.89 26.19 5.75
C ALA A 467 -10.64 26.47 4.44
N LEU A 468 -9.99 26.21 3.31
CA LEU A 468 -10.50 26.52 1.97
C LEU A 468 -11.50 25.47 1.48
N TYR A 469 -11.27 24.21 1.85
CA TYR A 469 -12.10 23.08 1.47
C TYR A 469 -12.19 22.05 2.59
N VAL A 470 -13.38 21.47 2.77
CA VAL A 470 -13.61 20.26 3.56
C VAL A 470 -14.36 19.29 2.65
N GLY A 471 -13.75 18.14 2.38
CA GLY A 471 -14.25 17.14 1.45
C GLY A 471 -14.63 15.84 2.15
N ASP A 472 -15.78 15.27 1.75
CA ASP A 472 -16.21 13.92 2.09
C ASP A 472 -15.76 12.99 0.96
N GLU A 473 -14.51 12.52 1.04
CA GLU A 473 -13.95 11.57 0.09
C GLU A 473 -14.41 10.15 0.45
N HIS A 474 -14.53 9.26 -0.54
CA HIS A 474 -15.16 7.94 -0.34
C HIS A 474 -14.40 7.03 0.64
N TYR A 475 -13.19 7.45 1.02
CA TYR A 475 -12.24 6.79 1.89
C TYR A 475 -11.73 7.73 3.02
N GLY A 476 -12.27 8.95 3.18
CA GLY A 476 -11.79 9.84 4.25
C GLY A 476 -12.36 11.26 4.31
N ASN A 477 -12.21 11.91 5.48
CA ASN A 477 -12.50 13.33 5.67
C ASN A 477 -11.25 14.16 5.30
N LEU A 478 -11.31 14.91 4.20
CA LEU A 478 -10.25 15.81 3.73
C LEU A 478 -10.46 17.25 4.24
N THR A 479 -9.38 17.93 4.59
CA THR A 479 -9.35 19.37 4.94
C THR A 479 -8.15 20.01 4.25
N VAL A 480 -8.36 21.07 3.46
CA VAL A 480 -7.30 21.76 2.70
C VAL A 480 -7.20 23.24 3.10
N ALA A 481 -5.97 23.74 3.20
CA ALA A 481 -5.61 25.09 3.64
C ALA A 481 -4.30 25.53 2.95
N ASP A 482 -4.41 26.31 1.88
CA ASP A 482 -3.29 26.79 1.06
C ASP A 482 -2.30 25.66 0.65
N ASN A 483 -1.11 25.63 1.23
CA ASN A 483 -0.07 24.61 1.00
C ASN A 483 -0.26 23.32 1.82
N PHE A 484 -1.34 23.17 2.58
CA PHE A 484 -1.53 22.04 3.50
C PHE A 484 -2.80 21.25 3.21
N ALA A 485 -2.69 19.93 3.34
CA ALA A 485 -3.83 19.04 3.43
C ALA A 485 -3.73 18.14 4.68
N PHE A 486 -4.87 17.91 5.33
CA PHE A 486 -5.05 16.81 6.27
C PHE A 486 -6.15 15.88 5.79
N ILE A 487 -5.93 14.57 5.85
CA ILE A 487 -6.96 13.57 5.59
C ILE A 487 -7.01 12.50 6.68
N GLN A 488 -8.17 12.35 7.31
CA GLN A 488 -8.53 11.17 8.10
C GLN A 488 -8.96 10.08 7.12
N ILE A 489 -8.27 8.94 7.08
CA ILE A 489 -8.63 7.81 6.20
C ILE A 489 -9.45 6.79 6.97
N PHE A 490 -10.62 6.44 6.43
CA PHE A 490 -11.59 5.54 7.04
C PHE A 490 -11.18 4.07 6.93
N GLN A 491 -11.41 3.30 8.00
CA GLN A 491 -11.14 1.86 8.05
C GLN A 491 -9.68 1.56 7.68
N ALA A 492 -8.76 2.29 8.30
CA ALA A 492 -7.32 2.12 8.12
C ALA A 492 -6.56 2.23 9.45
N GLY A 493 -5.72 1.22 9.74
CA GLY A 493 -4.82 1.23 10.89
C GLY A 493 -3.58 2.08 10.64
N HIS A 494 -2.49 1.72 11.32
CA HIS A 494 -1.19 2.37 11.20
C HIS A 494 -0.65 2.35 9.77
N TYR A 495 -0.63 1.16 9.17
CA TYR A 495 -0.22 0.91 7.79
C TYR A 495 -1.35 1.23 6.82
N VAL A 496 -1.64 2.52 6.62
CA VAL A 496 -2.76 2.99 5.78
C VAL A 496 -2.74 2.40 4.35
N PRO A 497 -1.59 2.29 3.66
CA PRO A 497 -1.56 1.66 2.34
C PRO A 497 -1.98 0.19 2.31
N THR A 498 -1.76 -0.56 3.39
CA THR A 498 -2.14 -1.98 3.50
C THR A 498 -3.64 -2.17 3.67
N HIS A 499 -4.28 -1.30 4.46
CA HIS A 499 -5.71 -1.37 4.77
C HIS A 499 -6.58 -0.72 3.69
N GLN A 500 -6.14 0.40 3.11
CA GLN A 500 -6.86 1.16 2.09
C GLN A 500 -6.03 1.38 0.80
N PRO A 501 -5.51 0.33 0.13
CA PRO A 501 -4.60 0.46 -1.01
C PRO A 501 -5.19 1.23 -2.21
N VAL A 502 -6.51 1.28 -2.33
CA VAL A 502 -7.18 2.06 -3.39
C VAL A 502 -7.33 3.53 -2.99
N GLY A 503 -7.66 3.82 -1.72
CA GLY A 503 -7.84 5.18 -1.21
C GLY A 503 -6.51 5.91 -1.02
N SER A 504 -5.49 5.23 -0.49
CA SER A 504 -4.13 5.76 -0.34
C SER A 504 -3.49 6.08 -1.70
N LEU A 505 -3.73 5.25 -2.72
CA LEU A 505 -3.25 5.49 -4.08
C LEU A 505 -4.00 6.64 -4.76
N ASP A 506 -5.31 6.78 -4.56
CA ASP A 506 -6.08 7.95 -5.05
C ASP A 506 -5.57 9.25 -4.40
N MET A 507 -5.42 9.26 -3.07
CA MET A 507 -4.83 10.34 -2.28
C MET A 507 -3.45 10.74 -2.80
N LEU A 508 -2.54 9.77 -2.97
CA LEU A 508 -1.18 10.03 -3.43
C LEU A 508 -1.16 10.63 -4.85
N ASN A 509 -1.97 10.11 -5.77
CA ASN A 509 -2.04 10.62 -7.14
C ASN A 509 -2.63 12.03 -7.20
N ARG A 510 -3.63 12.36 -6.37
CA ARG A 510 -4.26 13.69 -6.33
C ARG A 510 -3.36 14.72 -5.66
N TRP A 511 -2.61 14.32 -4.63
CA TRP A 511 -1.59 15.14 -4.01
C TRP A 511 -0.41 15.45 -4.94
N VAL A 512 0.20 14.43 -5.54
CA VAL A 512 1.31 14.59 -6.51
C VAL A 512 0.85 15.30 -7.79
N GLY A 513 -0.43 15.14 -8.16
CA GLY A 513 -1.08 15.89 -9.23
C GLY A 513 -1.41 17.36 -8.90
N GLY A 514 -1.14 17.82 -7.67
CA GLY A 514 -1.34 19.22 -7.24
C GLY A 514 -2.80 19.62 -6.99
N GLU A 515 -3.73 18.67 -6.80
CA GLU A 515 -5.16 18.97 -6.64
C GLU A 515 -5.47 19.73 -5.33
N TRP A 516 -4.68 19.51 -4.28
CA TRP A 516 -4.91 20.04 -2.93
C TRP A 516 -3.86 21.09 -2.53
N THR A 517 -3.29 21.79 -3.52
CA THR A 517 -2.22 22.78 -3.35
C THR A 517 -2.53 24.01 -4.22
N SER A 518 -2.36 25.22 -3.65
CA SER A 518 -2.74 26.51 -4.25
C SER A 518 -1.79 27.05 -5.31
#